data_AF-A0A4Q9L2X7-F1
#
_entry.id   AF-A0A4Q9L2X7-F1
#
_cell.length_a   1.000
_cell.length_b   1.000
_cell.length_c   1.000
_cell.angle_alpha   90.00
_cell.angle_beta   90.00
_cell.angle_gamma   90.00
#
_symmetry.space_group_name_H-M   'P 1'
#
loop_
_entity.id
_entity.type
_entity.pdbx_description
1 polymer ?
#
loop_
_entity_poly.entity_id
_entity_poly.type
_entity_poly.pdbx_seq_one_letter_code
_entity_poly.pdbx_strand_id
1 'polypeptide(L)'
;MGVIMRGEMHDEPTPPLKQARGTTLEEPTNNINEESDLEEETIVVKEEEKAILKFPQIIEPSIIKLEIGFTRTLKTNINGFYIGNCTIKDKKSILLSSHFEPTAARQAFPCFDQPDMKATFNIKITHSKELTCLSNMSVKTEEINENFKTVFFNQKPKMSTYLVAFAIGNLEFIETESKNGVKIRVYIPKGYNIESGKFS
;
A
#
# COMPACT_ATOMS: atom_id res chain seq x y z
N MET A 1 0.55 -6.22 -14.57
CA MET A 1 0.41 -6.46 -13.13
C MET A 1 0.37 -5.10 -12.45
N GLY A 2 -0.80 -4.69 -11.97
CA GLY A 2 -1.01 -3.36 -11.41
C GLY A 2 -1.28 -3.47 -9.91
N VAL A 3 -0.62 -2.61 -9.13
CA VAL A 3 -0.93 -2.41 -7.71
C VAL A 3 -1.58 -1.03 -7.63
N ILE A 4 -2.86 -0.99 -7.27
CA ILE A 4 -3.56 0.27 -7.04
C ILE A 4 -3.63 0.46 -5.52
N MET A 5 -2.86 1.41 -5.01
CA MET A 5 -2.86 1.81 -3.61
C MET A 5 -3.71 3.07 -3.49
N ARG A 6 -4.76 3.03 -2.67
CA ARG A 6 -5.49 4.24 -2.25
C ARG A 6 -5.04 4.58 -0.83
N GLY A 7 -4.48 5.77 -0.66
CA GLY A 7 -4.19 6.37 0.64
C GLY A 7 -5.19 7.46 0.93
N GLU A 8 -5.95 7.33 2.01
CA GLU A 8 -6.79 8.41 2.53
C GLU A 8 -6.06 9.04 3.73
N MET A 9 -5.80 10.34 3.65
CA MET A 9 -5.23 11.12 4.74
C MET A 9 -6.36 11.77 5.53
N HIS A 10 -6.43 11.45 6.81
CA HIS A 10 -7.27 12.16 7.78
C HIS A 10 -6.35 12.85 8.79
N ASP A 11 -6.45 14.18 8.86
CA ASP A 11 -5.92 14.95 9.98
C ASP A 11 -6.82 14.77 11.20
N GLU A 12 -6.21 14.48 12.35
CA GLU A 12 -6.90 14.69 13.63
C GLU A 12 -6.85 16.19 13.95
N PRO A 13 -7.94 16.79 14.44
CA PRO A 13 -7.92 18.18 14.85
C PRO A 13 -7.00 18.36 16.06
N THR A 14 -6.01 19.26 15.93
CA THR A 14 -5.22 19.77 17.05
C THR A 14 -6.17 20.29 18.14
N PRO A 15 -6.02 19.90 19.43
CA PRO A 15 -6.95 20.33 20.47
C PRO A 15 -6.95 21.86 20.60
N PRO A 16 -8.10 22.55 20.48
CA PRO A 16 -8.13 24.00 20.63
C PRO A 16 -8.04 24.41 22.10
N LEU A 17 -7.26 25.47 22.36
CA LEU A 17 -7.27 26.22 23.61
C LEU A 17 -8.68 26.82 23.83
N LYS A 18 -9.21 26.64 25.04
CA LYS A 18 -10.55 27.08 25.46
C LYS A 18 -10.77 28.58 25.26
N GLN A 19 -11.80 28.97 24.50
CA GLN A 19 -12.75 30.01 24.93
C GLN A 19 -14.08 30.06 24.14
N ALA A 20 -15.16 30.14 24.92
CA ALA A 20 -16.45 30.83 24.74
C ALA A 20 -17.44 30.53 23.58
N ARG A 21 -18.58 29.94 24.00
CA ARG A 21 -20.01 30.15 23.63
C ARG A 21 -20.37 30.81 22.28
N GLY A 22 -21.27 30.12 21.55
CA GLY A 22 -22.24 30.77 20.65
C GLY A 22 -22.92 29.83 19.63
N THR A 23 -24.19 29.50 19.90
CA THR A 23 -25.33 29.23 18.98
C THR A 23 -25.19 28.40 17.70
N THR A 24 -26.09 27.41 17.60
CA THR A 24 -26.52 26.62 16.42
C THR A 24 -26.79 27.45 15.16
N LEU A 25 -26.24 27.03 14.01
CA LEU A 25 -26.81 27.25 12.67
C LEU A 25 -26.47 26.05 11.75
N GLU A 26 -27.39 25.81 10.83
CA GLU A 26 -27.63 24.61 10.02
C GLU A 26 -26.51 24.27 9.01
N GLU A 27 -26.41 22.98 8.66
CA GLU A 27 -25.56 22.48 7.57
C GLU A 27 -26.04 23.00 6.21
N PRO A 28 -25.18 23.62 5.38
CA PRO A 28 -25.46 23.74 3.96
C PRO A 28 -24.93 22.50 3.25
N THR A 29 -25.86 21.66 2.81
CA THR A 29 -25.65 20.74 1.70
C THR A 29 -25.32 21.55 0.45
N ASN A 30 -24.12 21.40 -0.08
CA ASN A 30 -23.87 21.69 -1.49
C ASN A 30 -23.06 20.55 -2.12
N ASN A 31 -23.81 19.70 -2.82
CA ASN A 31 -23.28 18.82 -3.85
C ASN A 31 -22.63 19.68 -4.93
N ILE A 32 -21.34 19.53 -5.13
CA ILE A 32 -20.68 19.89 -6.38
C ILE A 32 -20.07 18.60 -6.92
N ASN A 33 -20.89 17.85 -7.66
CA ASN A 33 -20.41 16.93 -8.68
C ASN A 33 -19.99 17.80 -9.87
N GLU A 34 -18.75 18.28 -9.88
CA GLU A 34 -18.10 18.69 -11.11
C GLU A 34 -16.73 18.03 -11.16
N GLU A 35 -16.59 17.11 -12.11
CA GLU A 35 -15.33 16.55 -12.58
C GLU A 35 -14.56 17.73 -13.18
N SER A 36 -13.80 18.45 -12.36
CA SER A 36 -13.01 19.58 -12.84
C SER A 36 -11.81 19.03 -13.61
N ASP A 37 -11.87 19.15 -14.93
CA ASP A 37 -10.74 19.00 -15.85
C ASP A 37 -9.72 20.13 -15.59
N LEU A 38 -9.06 20.07 -14.43
CA LEU A 38 -7.91 20.90 -14.14
C LEU A 38 -6.74 20.29 -14.92
N GLU A 39 -6.22 21.01 -15.92
CA GLU A 39 -4.99 20.63 -16.58
C GLU A 39 -3.84 20.72 -15.57
N GLU A 40 -3.51 19.58 -14.97
CA GLU A 40 -2.44 19.45 -13.98
C GLU A 40 -1.07 19.41 -14.70
N GLU A 41 -0.23 20.40 -14.44
CA GLU A 41 1.18 20.31 -14.83
C GLU A 41 1.93 19.52 -13.75
N THR A 42 2.43 18.33 -14.11
CA THR A 42 3.28 17.52 -13.23
C THR A 42 4.75 17.76 -13.53
N ILE A 43 5.52 18.24 -12.54
CA ILE A 43 6.97 18.35 -12.63
C ILE A 43 7.63 17.27 -11.77
N VAL A 44 8.49 16.46 -12.38
CA VAL A 44 9.28 15.45 -11.67
C VAL A 44 10.68 15.98 -11.40
N VAL A 45 10.99 16.22 -10.13
CA VAL A 45 12.32 16.66 -9.67
C VAL A 45 13.11 15.43 -9.25
N LYS A 46 13.85 14.85 -10.19
CA LYS A 46 14.53 13.55 -10.02
C LYS A 46 15.56 13.55 -8.88
N GLU A 47 16.31 14.64 -8.71
CA GLU A 47 17.36 14.75 -7.69
C GLU A 47 16.80 14.73 -6.27
N GLU A 48 15.59 15.24 -6.08
CA GLU A 48 14.91 15.28 -4.78
C GLU A 48 13.94 14.13 -4.55
N GLU A 49 13.77 13.25 -5.54
CA GLU A 49 12.74 12.19 -5.57
C GLU A 49 11.32 12.72 -5.25
N LYS A 50 10.97 13.87 -5.84
CA LYS A 50 9.67 14.55 -5.66
C LYS A 50 8.90 14.68 -6.96
N ALA A 51 7.58 14.60 -6.85
CA ALA A 51 6.65 15.06 -7.87
C ALA A 51 5.95 16.32 -7.35
N ILE A 52 5.91 17.36 -8.17
CA ILE A 52 5.21 18.62 -7.87
C ILE A 52 3.98 18.65 -8.77
N LEU A 53 2.81 18.71 -8.14
CA LEU A 53 1.53 18.90 -8.80
C LEU A 53 1.18 20.38 -8.74
N LYS A 54 1.04 21.02 -9.90
CA LYS A 54 0.59 22.41 -9.98
C LYS A 54 -0.88 22.45 -10.34
N PHE A 55 -1.62 23.21 -9.55
CA PHE A 55 -3.02 23.48 -9.79
C PHE A 55 -3.17 24.91 -10.33
N PRO A 56 -4.10 25.17 -11.25
CA PRO A 56 -4.30 26.50 -11.82
C PRO A 56 -4.87 27.51 -10.81
N GLN A 57 -5.40 27.02 -9.67
CA GLN A 57 -5.93 27.82 -8.59
C GLN A 57 -5.36 27.37 -7.24
N ILE A 58 -5.34 28.30 -6.29
CA ILE A 58 -5.00 27.99 -4.89
C ILE A 58 -6.12 27.10 -4.35
N ILE A 59 -5.73 25.97 -3.75
CA ILE A 59 -6.68 25.09 -3.09
C ILE A 59 -6.83 25.55 -1.64
N GLU A 60 -8.05 25.93 -1.26
CA GLU A 60 -8.38 26.28 0.11
C GLU A 60 -8.23 25.05 1.05
N PRO A 61 -7.86 25.25 2.33
CA PRO A 61 -7.70 24.16 3.29
C PRO A 61 -8.95 23.26 3.36
N SER A 62 -8.83 22.04 2.83
CA SER A 62 -9.94 21.10 2.69
C SER A 62 -9.44 19.65 2.59
N ILE A 63 -10.37 18.70 2.72
CA ILE A 63 -10.07 17.28 2.47
C ILE A 63 -10.15 17.05 0.96
N ILE A 64 -9.02 16.71 0.37
CA ILE A 64 -8.88 16.48 -1.07
C ILE A 64 -8.58 15.01 -1.31
N LYS A 65 -9.17 14.47 -2.37
CA LYS A 65 -8.86 13.12 -2.85
C LYS A 65 -8.01 13.22 -4.10
N LEU A 66 -6.78 12.72 -4.01
CA LEU A 66 -5.82 12.69 -5.12
C LEU A 66 -5.72 11.26 -5.68
N GLU A 67 -6.02 11.09 -6.97
CA GLU A 67 -5.88 9.82 -7.67
C GLU A 67 -4.76 9.90 -8.70
N ILE A 68 -3.69 9.11 -8.52
CA ILE A 68 -2.53 9.12 -9.43
C ILE A 68 -2.37 7.75 -10.06
N GLY A 69 -2.47 7.69 -11.38
CA GLY A 69 -2.05 6.54 -12.18
C GLY A 69 -0.52 6.52 -12.33
N PHE A 70 0.11 5.39 -12.06
CA PHE A 70 1.57 5.24 -12.22
C PHE A 70 1.93 3.85 -12.75
N THR A 71 3.10 3.75 -13.37
CA THR A 71 3.69 2.47 -13.81
C THR A 71 5.17 2.47 -13.47
N ARG A 72 5.70 1.30 -13.13
CA ARG A 72 7.11 1.09 -12.86
C ARG A 72 7.58 -0.25 -13.42
N THR A 73 8.80 -0.25 -13.96
CA THR A 73 9.55 -1.48 -14.22
C THR A 73 10.18 -1.98 -12.92
N LEU A 74 9.84 -3.21 -12.52
CA LEU A 74 10.45 -3.83 -11.35
C LEU A 74 11.91 -4.17 -11.63
N LYS A 75 12.73 -3.99 -10.60
CA LYS A 75 14.17 -4.24 -10.64
C LYS A 75 14.52 -5.37 -9.67
N THR A 76 15.74 -5.90 -9.74
CA THR A 76 16.24 -6.95 -8.86
C THR A 76 17.02 -6.43 -7.64
N ASN A 77 17.19 -5.10 -7.53
CA ASN A 77 17.74 -4.50 -6.33
C ASN A 77 16.73 -4.61 -5.19
N ILE A 78 17.21 -4.90 -3.98
CA ILE A 78 16.38 -5.14 -2.79
C ILE A 78 15.92 -3.78 -2.21
N ASN A 79 15.22 -2.98 -3.01
CA ASN A 79 14.73 -1.66 -2.61
C ASN A 79 13.42 -1.28 -3.31
N GLY A 80 12.48 -0.70 -2.57
CA GLY A 80 11.14 -0.43 -3.07
C GLY A 80 10.39 -1.74 -3.32
N PHE A 81 9.68 -1.82 -4.45
CA PHE A 81 9.05 -3.06 -4.91
C PHE A 81 9.94 -3.73 -5.97
N TYR A 82 10.38 -4.96 -5.71
CA TYR A 82 11.44 -5.62 -6.48
C TYR A 82 11.17 -7.09 -6.76
N ILE A 83 11.93 -7.65 -7.70
CA ILE A 83 11.93 -9.06 -8.12
C ILE A 83 13.12 -9.77 -7.46
N GLY A 84 12.82 -10.73 -6.58
CA GLY A 84 13.75 -11.76 -6.13
C GLY A 84 13.70 -12.97 -7.05
N ASN A 85 14.85 -13.34 -7.62
CA ASN A 85 14.99 -14.58 -8.38
C ASN A 85 15.46 -15.70 -7.45
N CYS A 86 14.74 -16.82 -7.47
CA CYS A 86 15.09 -18.02 -6.72
C CYS A 86 15.18 -19.21 -7.67
N THR A 87 16.12 -20.13 -7.43
CA THR A 87 16.19 -21.40 -8.15
C THR A 87 15.78 -22.50 -7.21
N ILE A 88 14.70 -23.21 -7.53
CA ILE A 88 14.13 -24.28 -6.71
C ILE A 88 14.15 -25.56 -7.55
N LYS A 89 14.92 -26.57 -7.13
CA LYS A 89 15.06 -27.85 -7.87
C LYS A 89 15.34 -27.61 -9.37
N ASP A 90 16.32 -26.75 -9.65
CA ASP A 90 16.75 -26.33 -11.00
C ASP A 90 15.70 -25.59 -11.85
N LYS A 91 14.57 -25.20 -11.25
CA LYS A 91 13.55 -24.35 -11.89
C LYS A 91 13.64 -22.92 -11.36
N LYS A 92 13.64 -21.95 -12.27
CA LYS A 92 13.54 -20.53 -11.91
C LYS A 92 12.16 -20.24 -11.31
N SER A 93 12.15 -19.59 -10.17
CA SER A 93 10.99 -19.10 -9.45
C SER A 93 11.17 -17.61 -9.16
N ILE A 94 10.06 -16.89 -9.14
CA ILE A 94 10.04 -15.45 -8.89
C ILE A 94 9.30 -15.17 -7.59
N LEU A 95 9.88 -14.31 -6.77
CA LEU A 95 9.27 -13.71 -5.60
C LEU A 95 9.29 -12.20 -5.75
N LEU A 96 8.12 -11.58 -5.81
CA LEU A 96 7.99 -10.13 -5.71
C LEU A 96 7.91 -9.76 -4.24
N SER A 97 8.65 -8.74 -3.81
CA SER A 97 8.64 -8.31 -2.41
C SER A 97 8.86 -6.81 -2.31
N SER A 98 8.32 -6.21 -1.26
CA SER A 98 8.56 -4.82 -0.88
C SER A 98 9.62 -4.71 0.22
N HIS A 99 10.50 -3.73 0.11
CA HIS A 99 11.36 -3.25 1.19
C HIS A 99 11.41 -1.73 1.12
N PHE A 100 10.74 -1.05 2.06
CA PHE A 100 10.52 0.39 1.99
C PHE A 100 11.32 1.22 2.99
N GLU A 101 11.95 0.58 3.97
CA GLU A 101 12.79 1.29 4.92
C GLU A 101 14.11 1.74 4.27
N PRO A 102 14.58 2.97 4.53
CA PRO A 102 13.89 4.05 5.25
C PRO A 102 12.92 4.86 4.35
N THR A 103 13.22 5.01 3.06
CA THR A 103 12.57 6.00 2.17
C THR A 103 12.29 5.46 0.77
N ALA A 104 12.02 4.15 0.65
CA ALA A 104 11.83 3.51 -0.65
C ALA A 104 10.37 3.21 -1.00
N ALA A 105 9.41 3.59 -0.14
CA ALA A 105 7.99 3.48 -0.47
C ALA A 105 7.64 4.34 -1.69
N ARG A 106 8.24 5.55 -1.80
CA ARG A 106 8.09 6.45 -2.96
C ARG A 106 8.53 5.84 -4.28
N GLN A 107 9.39 4.81 -4.25
CA GLN A 107 9.80 4.09 -5.45
C GLN A 107 8.73 3.09 -5.90
N ALA A 108 7.84 2.66 -5.03
CA ALA A 108 6.79 1.69 -5.33
C ALA A 108 5.46 2.35 -5.70
N PHE A 109 5.08 3.44 -5.02
CA PHE A 109 3.88 4.22 -5.30
C PHE A 109 4.05 5.68 -4.84
N PRO A 110 3.39 6.66 -5.50
CA PRO A 110 3.40 8.05 -5.05
C PRO A 110 2.83 8.16 -3.63
N CYS A 111 3.60 8.73 -2.72
CA CYS A 111 3.20 8.92 -1.33
C CYS A 111 4.03 10.01 -0.65
N PHE A 112 3.50 10.52 0.46
CA PHE A 112 4.23 11.36 1.39
C PHE A 112 5.14 10.48 2.25
N ASP A 113 6.33 10.19 1.74
CA ASP A 113 7.23 9.19 2.30
C ASP A 113 8.11 9.75 3.42
N GLN A 114 7.45 10.15 4.52
CA GLN A 114 8.03 10.64 5.76
C GLN A 114 7.47 9.82 6.95
N PRO A 115 8.29 9.44 7.94
CA PRO A 115 7.85 8.56 9.04
C PRO A 115 6.69 9.10 9.89
N ASP A 116 6.60 10.41 10.04
CA ASP A 116 5.58 11.12 10.82
C ASP A 116 4.25 11.31 10.06
N MET A 117 4.28 11.29 8.73
CA MET A 117 3.10 11.38 7.86
C MET A 117 2.37 10.03 7.75
N LYS A 118 1.81 9.58 8.88
CA LYS A 118 1.10 8.29 8.93
C LYS A 118 -0.26 8.36 8.23
N ALA A 119 -0.65 7.28 7.59
CA ALA A 119 -1.94 7.15 6.91
C ALA A 119 -2.51 5.74 7.06
N THR A 120 -3.74 5.57 6.62
CA THR A 120 -4.38 4.27 6.50
C THR A 120 -4.26 3.77 5.06
N PHE A 121 -3.92 2.49 4.89
CA PHE A 121 -3.67 1.91 3.57
C PHE A 121 -4.72 0.86 3.22
N ASN A 122 -5.44 1.12 2.14
CA ASN A 122 -6.36 0.17 1.52
C ASN A 122 -5.67 -0.47 0.31
N ILE A 123 -5.18 -1.70 0.52
CA ILE A 123 -4.33 -2.42 -0.44
C ILE A 123 -5.19 -3.42 -1.22
N LYS A 124 -5.14 -3.31 -2.56
CA LYS A 124 -5.63 -4.34 -3.47
C LYS A 124 -4.56 -4.69 -4.49
N ILE A 125 -4.39 -5.98 -4.77
CA ILE A 125 -3.34 -6.48 -5.65
C ILE A 125 -3.94 -7.47 -6.64
N THR A 126 -3.77 -7.19 -7.93
CA THR A 126 -4.12 -8.13 -9.01
C THR A 126 -2.87 -8.86 -9.49
N HIS A 127 -2.89 -10.19 -9.39
CA HIS A 127 -1.75 -11.06 -9.71
C HIS A 127 -2.20 -12.33 -10.44
N SER A 128 -1.26 -13.14 -10.95
CA SER A 128 -1.59 -14.45 -11.52
C SER A 128 -2.21 -15.36 -10.45
N LYS A 129 -3.34 -16.01 -10.77
CA LYS A 129 -4.15 -16.77 -9.79
C LYS A 129 -3.40 -17.89 -9.07
N GLU A 130 -2.33 -18.42 -9.67
CA GLU A 130 -1.53 -19.53 -9.14
C GLU A 130 -0.55 -19.09 -8.03
N LEU A 131 -0.36 -17.77 -7.85
CA LEU A 131 0.56 -17.21 -6.86
C LEU A 131 -0.15 -16.91 -5.54
N THR A 132 0.61 -16.94 -4.45
CA THR A 132 0.19 -16.43 -3.15
C THR A 132 0.49 -14.94 -3.09
N CYS A 133 -0.42 -14.14 -2.55
CA CYS A 133 -0.24 -12.71 -2.30
C CYS A 133 -0.42 -12.42 -0.81
N LEU A 134 0.55 -11.72 -0.24
CA LEU A 134 0.60 -11.35 1.17
C LEU A 134 0.65 -9.84 1.30
N SER A 135 0.10 -9.32 2.39
CA SER A 135 0.27 -7.93 2.79
C SER A 135 0.22 -7.81 4.32
N ASN A 136 0.21 -6.60 4.86
CA ASN A 136 0.22 -6.35 6.30
C ASN A 136 -1.00 -6.91 7.03
N MET A 137 -2.15 -6.97 6.36
CA MET A 137 -3.43 -7.39 6.95
C MET A 137 -3.93 -8.68 6.32
N SER A 138 -4.87 -9.34 6.98
CA SER A 138 -5.53 -10.54 6.45
C SER A 138 -6.33 -10.22 5.19
N VAL A 139 -6.51 -11.22 4.34
CA VAL A 139 -7.38 -11.14 3.15
C VAL A 139 -8.81 -10.87 3.60
N LYS A 140 -9.43 -9.85 3.01
CA LYS A 140 -10.85 -9.51 3.16
C LYS A 140 -11.69 -10.32 2.17
N THR A 141 -11.36 -10.22 0.88
CA THR A 141 -12.02 -10.93 -0.21
C THR A 141 -11.05 -11.18 -1.35
N GLU A 142 -11.38 -12.15 -2.22
CA GLU A 142 -10.66 -12.42 -3.46
C GLU A 142 -11.65 -12.48 -4.63
N GLU A 143 -11.28 -11.89 -5.75
CA GLU A 143 -12.03 -11.96 -7.01
C GLU A 143 -11.14 -12.63 -8.06
N ILE A 144 -11.66 -13.68 -8.71
CA ILE A 144 -10.91 -14.42 -9.74
C ILE A 144 -11.51 -14.08 -11.11
N ASN A 145 -10.64 -13.69 -12.03
CA ASN A 145 -11.00 -13.44 -13.43
C ASN A 145 -10.00 -14.16 -14.34
N GLU A 146 -10.45 -15.24 -14.99
CA GLU A 146 -9.68 -16.09 -15.89
C GLU A 146 -8.34 -16.58 -15.30
N ASN A 147 -7.25 -15.86 -15.59
CA ASN A 147 -5.87 -16.17 -15.21
C ASN A 147 -5.35 -15.29 -14.07
N PHE A 148 -6.14 -14.31 -13.64
CA PHE A 148 -5.80 -13.34 -12.61
C PHE A 148 -6.69 -13.49 -11.38
N LYS A 149 -6.13 -13.10 -10.24
CA LYS A 149 -6.82 -12.97 -8.96
C LYS A 149 -6.54 -11.58 -8.40
N THR A 150 -7.59 -10.88 -7.99
CA THR A 150 -7.51 -9.62 -7.25
C THR A 150 -7.78 -9.92 -5.78
N VAL A 151 -6.80 -9.63 -4.92
CA VAL A 151 -6.90 -9.81 -3.47
C VAL A 151 -7.13 -8.46 -2.83
N PHE A 152 -8.17 -8.36 -2.02
CA PHE A 152 -8.48 -7.20 -1.20
C PHE A 152 -8.07 -7.51 0.24
N PHE A 153 -7.26 -6.65 0.85
CA PHE A 153 -6.82 -6.82 2.23
C PHE A 153 -7.68 -5.99 3.19
N ASN A 154 -7.78 -6.44 4.44
CA ASN A 154 -8.42 -5.64 5.49
C ASN A 154 -7.63 -4.34 5.73
N GLN A 155 -8.33 -3.30 6.16
CA GLN A 155 -7.74 -2.00 6.45
C GLN A 155 -6.94 -2.07 7.76
N LYS A 156 -5.73 -1.49 7.77
CA LYS A 156 -4.88 -1.39 8.97
C LYS A 156 -5.10 -0.05 9.70
N PRO A 157 -4.84 0.05 11.02
CA PRO A 157 -4.71 1.35 11.68
C PRO A 157 -3.60 2.22 11.06
N LYS A 158 -3.64 3.52 11.38
CA LYS A 158 -2.69 4.55 10.91
C LYS A 158 -1.23 4.10 11.09
N MET A 159 -0.45 4.08 10.02
CA MET A 159 0.95 3.63 10.01
C MET A 159 1.81 4.46 9.06
N SER A 160 3.14 4.42 9.24
CA SER A 160 4.10 5.06 8.35
C SER A 160 4.29 4.26 7.05
N THR A 161 4.64 4.95 5.96
CA THR A 161 4.83 4.37 4.62
C THR A 161 5.87 3.25 4.57
N TYR A 162 6.98 3.38 5.29
CA TYR A 162 8.08 2.41 5.30
C TYR A 162 7.68 1.02 5.84
N LEU A 163 6.57 0.92 6.58
CA LEU A 163 6.05 -0.33 7.13
C LEU A 163 5.07 -1.05 6.19
N VAL A 164 4.66 -0.39 5.10
CA VAL A 164 3.79 -1.02 4.10
C VAL A 164 4.53 -2.19 3.49
N ALA A 165 3.90 -3.36 3.48
CA ALA A 165 4.52 -4.58 2.99
C ALA A 165 3.55 -5.38 2.12
N PHE A 166 4.08 -5.93 1.04
CA PHE A 166 3.41 -6.94 0.22
C PHE A 166 4.43 -7.84 -0.48
N ALA A 167 4.04 -9.11 -0.63
CA ALA A 167 4.86 -10.13 -1.27
C ALA A 167 3.99 -11.03 -2.16
N ILE A 168 4.52 -11.42 -3.32
CA ILE A 168 3.80 -12.23 -4.31
C ILE A 168 4.72 -13.31 -4.85
N GLY A 169 4.34 -14.57 -4.71
CA GLY A 169 5.17 -15.68 -5.17
C GLY A 169 4.49 -17.03 -5.01
N ASN A 170 5.14 -18.07 -5.53
CA ASN A 170 4.67 -19.43 -5.33
C ASN A 170 5.11 -19.91 -3.94
N LEU A 171 4.31 -19.59 -2.92
CA LEU A 171 4.62 -19.82 -1.52
C LEU A 171 3.73 -20.91 -0.92
N GLU A 172 4.27 -21.63 0.06
CA GLU A 172 3.54 -22.46 1.01
C GLU A 172 3.90 -22.01 2.43
N PHE A 173 3.12 -22.41 3.43
CA PHE A 173 3.38 -22.01 4.81
C PHE A 173 3.12 -23.13 5.80
N ILE A 174 3.83 -23.06 6.93
CA ILE A 174 3.40 -23.69 8.17
C ILE A 174 2.69 -22.65 9.04
N GLU A 175 1.69 -23.10 9.79
CA GLU A 175 0.92 -22.27 10.72
C GLU A 175 1.02 -22.86 12.13
N THR A 176 1.18 -21.98 13.10
CA THR A 176 0.99 -22.28 14.52
C THR A 176 0.16 -21.18 15.17
N GLU A 177 -0.28 -21.41 16.40
CA GLU A 177 -1.07 -20.47 17.18
C GLU A 177 -0.33 -20.12 18.46
N SER A 178 -0.23 -18.82 18.76
CA SER A 178 0.33 -18.35 20.02
C SER A 178 -0.63 -18.65 21.18
N LYS A 179 -0.12 -18.57 22.42
CA LYS A 179 -0.95 -18.71 23.63
C LYS A 179 -2.14 -17.74 23.70
N ASN A 180 -2.06 -16.62 22.98
CA ASN A 180 -3.09 -15.58 22.93
C ASN A 180 -4.00 -15.69 21.70
N GLY A 181 -3.96 -16.80 20.95
CA GLY A 181 -4.80 -17.03 19.77
C GLY A 181 -4.31 -16.36 18.49
N VAL A 182 -3.07 -15.84 18.47
CA VAL A 182 -2.51 -15.20 17.27
C VAL A 182 -1.92 -16.25 16.36
N LYS A 183 -2.42 -16.32 15.12
CA LYS A 183 -1.88 -17.19 14.07
C LYS A 183 -0.53 -16.66 13.60
N ILE A 184 0.48 -17.53 13.64
CA ILE A 184 1.83 -17.25 13.17
C ILE A 184 2.10 -18.16 11.97
N ARG A 185 2.47 -17.55 10.85
CA ARG A 185 2.76 -18.26 9.59
C ARG A 185 4.18 -18.01 9.14
N VAL A 186 4.84 -19.07 8.70
CA VAL A 186 6.17 -19.02 8.10
C VAL A 186 6.03 -19.42 6.65
N TYR A 187 6.25 -18.46 5.75
CA TYR A 187 6.12 -18.69 4.32
C TYR A 187 7.46 -19.07 3.71
N ILE A 188 7.45 -20.09 2.85
CA ILE A 188 8.60 -20.54 2.09
C ILE A 188 8.23 -20.75 0.62
N PRO A 189 9.18 -20.63 -0.32
CA PRO A 189 8.91 -20.97 -1.72
C PRO A 189 8.60 -22.46 -1.90
N LYS A 190 7.54 -22.77 -2.67
CA LYS A 190 7.14 -24.16 -2.92
C LYS A 190 8.29 -24.96 -3.52
N GLY A 191 8.56 -26.12 -2.94
CA GLY A 191 9.62 -27.03 -3.39
C GLY A 191 10.86 -27.04 -2.50
N TYR A 192 10.98 -26.12 -1.54
CA TYR A 192 11.85 -26.29 -0.38
C TYR A 192 11.23 -27.29 0.60
N ASN A 193 12.04 -27.81 1.53
CA ASN A 193 11.53 -28.66 2.61
C ASN A 193 10.75 -27.79 3.62
N ILE A 194 9.44 -27.93 3.67
CA ILE A 194 8.56 -27.17 4.57
C ILE A 194 8.90 -27.35 6.06
N GLU A 195 9.50 -28.47 6.42
CA GLU A 195 9.96 -28.74 7.79
C GLU A 195 11.11 -27.81 8.22
N SER A 196 11.87 -27.25 7.26
CA SER A 196 12.90 -26.25 7.58
C SER A 196 12.33 -24.95 8.15
N GLY A 197 11.04 -24.69 7.95
CA GLY A 197 10.35 -23.54 8.53
C GLY A 197 9.89 -23.78 9.98
N LYS A 198 10.01 -24.98 10.54
CA LYS A 198 9.55 -25.28 11.90
C LYS A 198 10.45 -24.58 12.92
N PHE A 199 9.81 -23.79 13.78
CA PHE A 199 10.43 -23.20 14.95
C PHE A 199 9.97 -23.99 16.18
N SER A 200 10.93 -24.39 17.01
CA SER A 200 10.73 -25.08 18.30
C SER A 200 10.35 -24.11 19.41
#